data_AF-A0A895YCG4-F1
#
_entry.id   AF-A0A895YCG4-F1
#
_cell.length_a   1.000
_cell.length_b   1.000
_cell.length_c   1.000
_cell.angle_alpha   90.00
_cell.angle_beta   90.00
_cell.angle_gamma   90.00
#
_symmetry.space_group_name_H-M   'P 1'
#
loop_
_entity.id
_entity.type
_entity.pdbx_description
1 polymer ?
#
loop_
_entity_poly.entity_id
_entity_poly.type
_entity_poly.pdbx_seq_one_letter_code
_entity_poly.pdbx_strand_id
1 'polypeptide(L)'
;MSAGLAAIGDYVAGHGVAVESHRQADGSGLSRWNLVPADQFVTLLRALRSEEWFDAWHEALPVAGDPDRMVGGTLTSRMRDTAAAGNAYAKTGTLTSVSALSGYVTDGDGRPLVFAILLNNHLDAVKVIEDRIVVALAEFSVGGAGTLPTSVPEPATPPLPADVECSWLKPARC
;
A
#
# COMPACT_ATOMS: atom_id res chain seq x y z
N MET A 1 5.30 -2.81 -27.79
CA MET A 1 5.18 -2.71 -26.31
C MET A 1 5.19 -1.28 -25.79
N SER A 2 5.75 -0.28 -26.49
CA SER A 2 5.77 1.12 -26.03
C SER A 2 4.40 1.82 -26.02
N ALA A 3 3.53 1.55 -27.00
CA ALA A 3 2.23 2.22 -27.09
C ALA A 3 1.29 1.94 -25.91
N GLY A 4 1.31 0.73 -25.34
CA GLY A 4 0.47 0.37 -24.20
C GLY A 4 0.89 1.06 -22.90
N LEU A 5 2.21 1.15 -22.65
CA LEU A 5 2.73 1.86 -21.48
C LEU A 5 2.46 3.37 -21.57
N ALA A 6 2.57 3.96 -22.77
CA ALA A 6 2.22 5.36 -22.98
C ALA A 6 0.73 5.61 -22.67
N ALA A 7 -0.17 4.77 -23.18
CA ALA A 7 -1.60 4.88 -22.91
C ALA A 7 -1.93 4.75 -21.40
N ILE A 8 -1.25 3.86 -20.68
CA ILE A 8 -1.41 3.75 -19.22
C ILE A 8 -0.90 5.02 -18.54
N GLY A 9 0.26 5.54 -18.95
CA GLY A 9 0.84 6.77 -18.43
C GLY A 9 -0.10 7.97 -18.59
N ASP A 10 -0.64 8.17 -19.80
CA ASP A 10 -1.59 9.23 -20.09
C ASP A 10 -2.87 9.09 -19.26
N TYR A 11 -3.36 7.86 -19.12
CA TYR A 11 -4.53 7.55 -18.32
C TYR A 11 -4.34 7.93 -16.85
N VAL A 12 -3.26 7.44 -16.21
CA VAL A 12 -3.03 7.73 -14.78
C VAL A 12 -2.73 9.21 -14.56
N ALA A 13 -2.06 9.88 -15.50
CA ALA A 13 -1.84 11.32 -15.47
C ALA A 13 -3.16 12.10 -15.45
N GLY A 14 -4.13 11.69 -16.28
CA GLY A 14 -5.48 12.25 -16.28
C GLY A 14 -6.23 12.11 -14.95
N HIS A 15 -5.81 11.17 -14.10
CA HIS A 15 -6.37 10.92 -12.77
C HIS A 15 -5.54 11.53 -11.63
N GLY A 16 -4.62 12.45 -11.95
CA GLY A 16 -3.83 13.20 -10.97
C GLY A 16 -2.59 12.46 -10.46
N VAL A 17 -2.24 11.31 -11.03
CA VAL A 17 -1.00 10.61 -10.72
C VAL A 17 0.17 11.35 -11.36
N ALA A 18 1.14 11.75 -10.54
CA ALA A 18 2.34 12.44 -10.99
C ALA A 18 3.25 11.48 -11.77
N VAL A 19 3.33 11.68 -13.09
CA VAL A 19 4.13 10.86 -14.01
C VAL A 19 5.63 10.99 -13.79
N GLU A 20 6.11 12.14 -13.35
CA GLU A 20 7.53 12.40 -13.10
C GLU A 20 8.08 11.64 -11.88
N SER A 21 7.20 11.25 -10.95
CA SER A 21 7.58 10.59 -9.70
C SER A 21 7.44 9.07 -9.71
N HIS A 22 7.06 8.47 -10.85
CA HIS A 22 6.94 7.03 -10.96
C HIS A 22 7.56 6.48 -12.26
N ARG A 23 7.97 5.21 -12.21
CA ARG A 23 8.50 4.48 -13.35
C ARG A 23 7.70 3.21 -13.53
N GLN A 24 7.05 3.06 -14.68
CA GLN A 24 6.37 1.83 -15.06
C GLN A 24 7.12 1.16 -16.22
N ALA A 25 7.64 -0.04 -15.96
CA ALA A 25 8.38 -0.84 -16.92
C ALA A 25 7.52 -1.97 -17.53
N ASP A 26 6.48 -2.41 -16.83
CA ASP A 26 5.47 -3.34 -17.34
C ASP A 26 4.09 -3.14 -16.69
N GLY A 27 3.07 -3.85 -17.19
CA GLY A 27 1.71 -3.80 -16.65
C GLY A 27 1.42 -4.82 -15.55
N SER A 28 2.26 -5.85 -15.37
CA SER A 28 2.01 -6.92 -14.41
C SER A 28 2.64 -6.66 -13.04
N GLY A 29 3.63 -5.78 -12.96
CA GLY A 29 4.42 -5.55 -11.76
C GLY A 29 5.61 -6.50 -11.61
N LEU A 30 5.91 -7.36 -12.59
CA LEU A 30 7.02 -8.33 -12.49
C LEU A 30 8.40 -7.68 -12.63
N SER A 31 8.49 -6.60 -13.39
CA SER A 31 9.72 -5.84 -13.55
C SER A 31 10.12 -5.17 -12.25
N ARG A 32 11.36 -5.41 -11.82
CA ARG A 32 11.98 -4.72 -10.67
C ARG A 32 12.20 -3.22 -10.93
N TRP A 33 12.01 -2.77 -12.17
CA TRP A 33 12.11 -1.38 -12.56
C TRP A 33 10.78 -0.62 -12.42
N ASN A 34 9.72 -1.29 -11.96
CA ASN A 34 8.50 -0.63 -11.53
C ASN A 34 8.76 0.07 -10.19
N LEU A 35 8.66 1.40 -10.17
CA LEU A 35 8.88 2.24 -9.00
C LEU A 35 7.70 3.20 -8.89
N VAL A 36 6.77 2.94 -7.99
CA VAL A 36 5.58 3.76 -7.79
C VAL A 36 5.46 4.04 -6.29
N PRO A 37 5.40 5.31 -5.85
CA PRO A 37 5.26 5.63 -4.45
C PRO A 37 3.81 5.41 -3.96
N ALA A 38 3.65 5.19 -2.65
CA ALA A 38 2.37 4.74 -2.07
C ALA A 38 1.23 5.77 -2.24
N ASP A 39 1.57 7.06 -2.20
CA ASP A 39 0.64 8.18 -2.42
C ASP A 39 0.02 8.16 -3.82
N GLN A 40 0.75 7.67 -4.83
CA GLN A 40 0.25 7.56 -6.20
C GLN A 40 -0.80 6.46 -6.33
N PHE A 41 -0.62 5.34 -5.61
CA PHE A 41 -1.67 4.31 -5.51
C PHE A 41 -2.93 4.86 -4.83
N VAL A 42 -2.76 5.59 -3.72
CA VAL A 42 -3.90 6.19 -3.00
C VAL A 42 -4.60 7.23 -3.89
N THR A 43 -3.85 8.07 -4.59
CA THR A 43 -4.39 9.06 -5.53
C THR A 43 -5.21 8.39 -6.62
N LEU A 44 -4.65 7.37 -7.28
CA LEU A 44 -5.36 6.62 -8.31
C LEU A 44 -6.62 5.95 -7.77
N LEU A 45 -6.52 5.14 -6.72
CA LEU A 45 -7.65 4.43 -6.12
C LEU A 45 -8.76 5.40 -5.68
N ARG A 46 -8.39 6.57 -5.14
CA ARG A 46 -9.37 7.60 -4.78
C ARG A 46 -10.09 8.16 -6.02
N ALA A 47 -9.34 8.42 -7.11
CA ALA A 47 -9.89 8.93 -8.36
C ALA A 47 -10.82 7.92 -9.05
N LEU A 48 -10.49 6.61 -9.01
CA LEU A 48 -11.31 5.58 -9.62
C LEU A 48 -12.73 5.49 -9.05
N ARG A 49 -12.97 5.98 -7.83
CA ARG A 49 -14.32 5.97 -7.22
C ARG A 49 -15.34 6.85 -7.95
N SER A 50 -14.90 7.79 -8.78
CA SER A 50 -15.81 8.62 -9.59
C SER A 50 -16.06 8.06 -10.99
N GLU A 51 -15.46 6.93 -11.34
CA GLU A 51 -15.63 6.32 -12.66
C GLU A 51 -16.94 5.53 -12.75
N GLU A 52 -17.61 5.59 -13.91
CA GLU A 52 -18.89 4.89 -14.14
C GLU A 52 -18.77 3.37 -14.00
N TRP A 53 -17.57 2.83 -14.21
CA TRP A 53 -17.25 1.40 -14.14
C TRP A 53 -16.62 1.00 -12.79
N PHE A 54 -16.65 1.88 -11.79
CA PHE A 54 -16.04 1.63 -10.48
C PHE A 54 -16.54 0.35 -9.82
N ASP A 55 -17.83 0.05 -9.91
CA ASP A 55 -18.42 -1.14 -9.28
C ASP A 55 -17.76 -2.42 -9.80
N ALA A 56 -17.60 -2.54 -11.13
CA ALA A 56 -16.91 -3.67 -11.75
C ALA A 56 -15.43 -3.74 -11.35
N TRP A 57 -14.75 -2.60 -11.20
CA TRP A 57 -13.38 -2.53 -10.70
C TRP A 57 -13.28 -2.99 -9.25
N HIS A 58 -14.19 -2.53 -8.39
CA HIS A 58 -14.21 -2.85 -6.97
C HIS A 58 -14.49 -4.34 -6.74
N GLU A 59 -15.45 -4.91 -7.48
CA GLU A 59 -15.78 -6.35 -7.45
C GLU A 59 -14.64 -7.23 -7.97
N ALA A 60 -13.77 -6.71 -8.83
CA ALA A 60 -12.61 -7.45 -9.33
C ALA A 60 -11.48 -7.57 -8.28
N LEU A 61 -11.54 -6.81 -7.18
CA LEU A 61 -10.54 -6.88 -6.13
C LEU A 61 -10.77 -8.08 -5.21
N PRO A 62 -9.71 -8.82 -4.82
CA PRO A 62 -9.81 -9.87 -3.81
C PRO A 62 -10.39 -9.36 -2.48
N VAL A 63 -11.32 -10.12 -1.91
CA VAL A 63 -11.95 -9.83 -0.62
C VAL A 63 -11.23 -10.55 0.52
N ALA A 64 -10.88 -9.84 1.58
CA ALA A 64 -10.23 -10.41 2.74
C ALA A 64 -11.07 -11.50 3.41
N GLY A 65 -10.47 -12.66 3.67
CA GLY A 65 -11.07 -13.74 4.46
C GLY A 65 -12.23 -14.49 3.81
N ASP A 66 -12.60 -14.16 2.56
CA ASP A 66 -13.69 -14.85 1.86
C ASP A 66 -13.28 -16.28 1.46
N PRO A 67 -14.06 -17.31 1.83
CA PRO A 67 -13.72 -18.72 1.57
C PRO A 67 -13.82 -19.11 0.09
N ASP A 68 -14.61 -18.40 -0.72
CA ASP A 68 -14.66 -18.64 -2.16
C ASP A 68 -13.36 -18.12 -2.79
N ARG A 69 -12.64 -19.02 -3.47
CA ARG A 69 -11.38 -18.67 -4.12
C ARG A 69 -11.56 -17.61 -5.22
N MET A 70 -12.74 -17.51 -5.83
CA MET A 70 -12.97 -16.50 -6.86
C MET A 70 -13.31 -15.12 -6.31
N VAL A 71 -13.79 -15.05 -5.07
CA VAL A 71 -14.09 -13.79 -4.38
C VAL A 71 -12.89 -13.36 -3.54
N GLY A 72 -12.40 -14.25 -2.67
CA GLY A 72 -11.28 -13.95 -1.79
C GLY A 72 -9.92 -13.97 -2.47
N GLY A 73 -9.77 -14.67 -3.60
CA GLY A 73 -8.56 -14.67 -4.41
C GLY A 73 -7.28 -14.90 -3.61
N THR A 74 -6.37 -13.93 -3.67
CA THR A 74 -5.10 -13.97 -2.92
C THR A 74 -5.23 -13.66 -1.42
N LEU A 75 -6.42 -13.26 -0.96
CA LEU A 75 -6.72 -12.91 0.43
C LEU A 75 -7.64 -13.93 1.13
N THR A 76 -8.09 -14.99 0.45
CA THR A 76 -8.95 -16.06 1.03
C THR A 76 -8.45 -16.60 2.37
N SER A 77 -7.12 -16.70 2.54
CA SER A 77 -6.53 -17.19 3.79
C SER A 77 -6.04 -16.11 4.76
N ARG A 78 -6.28 -14.84 4.48
CA ARG A 78 -5.77 -13.69 5.24
C ARG A 78 -6.90 -12.97 5.96
N MET A 79 -6.59 -12.43 7.13
CA MET A 79 -7.51 -11.59 7.93
C MET A 79 -8.88 -12.23 8.25
N ARG A 80 -8.99 -13.56 8.23
CA ARG A 80 -10.20 -14.27 8.69
C ARG A 80 -10.46 -13.98 10.17
N ASP A 81 -11.72 -13.98 10.55
CA ASP A 81 -12.16 -13.77 11.94
C ASP A 81 -11.71 -12.40 12.51
N THR A 82 -11.56 -11.39 11.66
CA THR A 82 -11.22 -10.00 12.03
C THR A 82 -12.22 -9.02 11.42
N ALA A 83 -12.18 -7.74 11.84
CA ALA A 83 -13.00 -6.67 11.26
C ALA A 83 -12.72 -6.39 9.76
N ALA A 84 -11.60 -6.88 9.23
CA ALA A 84 -11.27 -6.76 7.82
C ALA A 84 -11.92 -7.86 6.95
N ALA A 85 -12.35 -8.98 7.53
CA ALA A 85 -12.98 -10.07 6.78
C ALA A 85 -14.30 -9.61 6.13
N GLY A 86 -14.45 -9.83 4.83
CA GLY A 86 -15.62 -9.38 4.05
C GLY A 86 -15.72 -7.85 3.88
N ASN A 87 -14.73 -7.09 4.37
CA ASN A 87 -14.73 -5.62 4.38
C ASN A 87 -13.56 -5.04 3.58
N ALA A 88 -12.37 -5.64 3.68
CA ALA A 88 -11.21 -5.17 2.94
C ALA A 88 -11.16 -5.77 1.51
N TYR A 89 -11.15 -4.89 0.51
CA TYR A 89 -11.02 -5.21 -0.91
C TYR A 89 -9.66 -4.73 -1.39
N ALA A 90 -8.73 -5.64 -1.69
CA ALA A 90 -7.36 -5.22 -1.94
C ALA A 90 -6.59 -6.11 -2.91
N LYS A 91 -5.75 -5.46 -3.72
CA LYS A 91 -4.82 -6.14 -4.62
C LYS A 91 -3.51 -6.44 -3.89
N THR A 92 -3.05 -7.69 -3.99
CA THR A 92 -1.75 -8.14 -3.50
C THR A 92 -0.65 -7.99 -4.55
N GLY A 93 0.56 -7.71 -4.11
CA GLY A 93 1.81 -7.80 -4.89
C GLY A 93 2.87 -8.51 -4.08
N THR A 94 3.61 -9.45 -4.67
CA THR A 94 4.69 -10.17 -3.96
C THR A 94 5.79 -10.56 -4.94
N LEU A 95 7.02 -10.14 -4.63
CA LEU A 95 8.26 -10.58 -5.28
C LEU A 95 9.30 -10.87 -4.18
N THR A 96 10.46 -11.39 -4.56
CA THR A 96 11.57 -11.56 -3.60
C THR A 96 11.90 -10.22 -2.92
N SER A 97 11.78 -10.19 -1.59
CA SER A 97 11.99 -9.03 -0.72
C SER A 97 11.07 -7.83 -0.98
N VAL A 98 9.94 -8.03 -1.67
CA VAL A 98 8.92 -7.00 -1.92
C VAL A 98 7.55 -7.57 -1.62
N SER A 99 6.78 -6.87 -0.79
CA SER A 99 5.36 -7.18 -0.55
C SER A 99 4.56 -5.90 -0.59
N ALA A 100 3.38 -5.97 -1.20
CA ALA A 100 2.49 -4.84 -1.36
C ALA A 100 1.03 -5.27 -1.18
N LEU A 101 0.26 -4.38 -0.57
CA LEU A 101 -1.19 -4.52 -0.41
C LEU A 101 -1.83 -3.13 -0.51
N SER A 102 -2.76 -2.96 -1.44
CA SER A 102 -3.45 -1.67 -1.65
C SER A 102 -4.89 -1.89 -2.04
N GLY A 103 -5.77 -1.00 -1.59
CA GLY A 103 -7.20 -1.15 -1.82
C GLY A 103 -8.07 -0.29 -0.91
N TYR A 104 -9.27 -0.80 -0.63
CA TYR A 104 -10.32 -0.15 0.12
C TYR A 104 -10.65 -0.93 1.39
N VAL A 105 -11.04 -0.22 2.44
CA VAL A 105 -11.57 -0.79 3.68
C VAL A 105 -12.52 0.21 4.32
N THR A 106 -13.60 -0.26 4.95
CA THR A 106 -14.48 0.60 5.74
C THR A 106 -14.07 0.53 7.20
N ASP A 107 -13.93 1.67 7.85
CA ASP A 107 -13.56 1.71 9.27
C ASP A 107 -14.75 1.43 10.21
N GLY A 108 -14.50 1.39 11.52
CA GLY A 108 -15.51 1.09 12.54
C GLY A 108 -16.62 2.14 12.65
N ASP A 109 -16.40 3.35 12.12
CA ASP A 109 -17.41 4.41 12.03
C ASP A 109 -18.21 4.37 10.71
N GLY A 110 -17.93 3.42 9.81
CA GLY A 110 -18.56 3.32 8.51
C GLY A 110 -17.93 4.23 7.44
N ARG A 111 -16.74 4.80 7.67
CA ARG A 111 -16.08 5.67 6.70
C ARG A 111 -15.25 4.84 5.71
N PRO A 112 -15.42 5.04 4.39
CA PRO A 112 -14.61 4.35 3.39
C PRO A 112 -13.20 4.94 3.32
N LEU A 113 -12.20 4.10 3.58
CA LEU A 113 -10.78 4.42 3.52
C LEU A 113 -10.13 3.83 2.27
N VAL A 114 -9.08 4.50 1.80
CA VAL A 114 -8.18 4.02 0.74
C VAL A 114 -6.81 3.86 1.36
N PHE A 115 -6.11 2.76 1.06
CA PHE A 115 -4.78 2.51 1.60
C PHE A 115 -3.84 1.91 0.56
N ALA A 116 -2.53 2.13 0.78
CA ALA A 116 -1.46 1.47 0.06
C ALA A 116 -0.29 1.19 1.02
N ILE A 117 0.09 -0.08 1.12
CA ILE A 117 1.20 -0.56 1.95
C ILE A 117 2.23 -1.16 1.00
N LEU A 118 3.44 -0.57 0.97
CA LEU A 118 4.55 -1.00 0.13
C LEU A 118 5.77 -1.32 1.00
N LEU A 119 6.19 -2.57 1.03
CA LEU A 119 7.28 -3.07 1.89
C LEU A 119 8.39 -3.65 1.02
N ASN A 120 9.44 -2.86 0.81
CA ASN A 120 10.63 -3.22 0.03
C ASN A 120 11.79 -3.63 0.93
N ASN A 121 12.70 -4.43 0.38
CA ASN A 121 13.95 -4.87 1.01
C ASN A 121 13.76 -5.56 2.37
N HIS A 122 12.66 -6.32 2.52
CA HIS A 122 12.43 -7.12 3.72
C HIS A 122 13.13 -8.48 3.62
N LEU A 123 13.54 -9.00 4.79
CA LEU A 123 14.15 -10.33 4.93
C LEU A 123 13.17 -11.35 5.54
N ASP A 124 12.14 -10.88 6.24
CA ASP A 124 11.21 -11.69 7.02
C ASP A 124 9.76 -11.63 6.49
N ALA A 125 8.87 -12.45 7.06
CA ALA A 125 7.46 -12.49 6.69
C ALA A 125 6.72 -11.19 7.07
N VAL A 126 6.56 -10.28 6.12
CA VAL A 126 5.89 -8.98 6.34
C VAL A 126 4.37 -9.00 6.13
N LYS A 127 3.78 -10.08 5.61
CA LYS A 127 2.33 -10.19 5.38
C LYS A 127 1.50 -10.03 6.66
N VAL A 128 2.04 -10.47 7.79
CA VAL A 128 1.40 -10.27 9.10
C VAL A 128 1.33 -8.79 9.49
N ILE A 129 2.31 -7.98 9.06
CA ILE A 129 2.32 -6.55 9.31
C ILE A 129 1.25 -5.87 8.44
N GLU A 130 1.19 -6.23 7.15
CA GLU A 130 0.13 -5.77 6.25
C GLU A 130 -1.26 -6.08 6.82
N ASP A 131 -1.49 -7.34 7.24
CA ASP A 131 -2.77 -7.78 7.80
C ASP A 131 -3.13 -6.98 9.06
N ARG A 132 -2.18 -6.80 9.99
CA ARG A 132 -2.40 -6.01 11.21
C ARG A 132 -2.73 -4.55 10.94
N ILE A 133 -2.10 -3.93 9.93
CA ILE A 133 -2.41 -2.56 9.54
C ILE A 133 -3.85 -2.48 9.00
N VAL A 134 -4.23 -3.38 8.09
CA VAL A 134 -5.58 -3.38 7.50
C VAL A 134 -6.66 -3.64 8.55
N VAL A 135 -6.41 -4.57 9.48
CA VAL A 135 -7.31 -4.81 10.62
C VAL A 135 -7.44 -3.57 11.49
N ALA A 136 -6.32 -2.92 11.83
CA ALA A 136 -6.36 -1.68 12.62
C ALA A 136 -7.13 -0.54 11.91
N LEU A 137 -7.04 -0.45 10.58
CA LEU A 137 -7.84 0.49 9.79
C LEU A 137 -9.34 0.14 9.83
N ALA A 138 -9.67 -1.15 9.73
CA ALA A 138 -11.06 -1.62 9.80
C ALA A 138 -11.70 -1.41 11.18
N GLU A 139 -10.90 -1.48 12.25
CA GLU A 139 -11.35 -1.27 13.63
C GLU A 139 -11.35 0.21 14.05
N PHE A 140 -10.76 1.09 13.24
CA PHE A 140 -10.54 2.48 13.61
C PHE A 140 -11.88 3.22 13.84
N SER A 141 -11.99 3.91 14.97
CA SER A 141 -13.13 4.76 15.32
C SER A 141 -12.69 6.04 16.02
N VAL A 142 -13.23 7.19 15.61
CA VAL A 142 -12.96 8.51 16.21
C VAL A 142 -13.47 8.57 17.66
N GLY A 143 -14.53 7.84 17.98
CA GLY A 143 -15.12 7.82 19.31
C GLY A 143 -14.38 6.96 20.33
N GLY A 144 -13.42 6.13 19.88
CA GLY A 144 -12.78 5.09 20.71
C GLY A 144 -11.27 5.17 20.87
N ALA A 145 -10.54 6.04 20.17
CA ALA A 145 -9.07 5.96 20.14
C ALA A 145 -8.38 7.26 20.56
N GLY A 146 -7.50 7.13 21.56
CA GLY A 146 -6.55 8.15 21.97
C GLY A 146 -5.73 8.69 20.80
N THR A 147 -5.30 9.94 20.98
CA THR A 147 -4.49 10.75 20.09
C THR A 147 -3.46 9.92 19.30
N LEU A 148 -3.71 9.73 18.00
CA LEU A 148 -2.65 9.31 17.09
C LEU A 148 -1.57 10.41 17.13
N PRO A 149 -0.29 10.07 17.39
CA PRO A 149 0.76 11.06 17.32
C PRO A 149 0.80 11.63 15.91
N THR A 150 0.52 12.93 15.79
CA THR A 150 0.41 13.68 14.54
C THR A 150 1.78 13.87 13.85
N SER A 151 2.84 13.35 14.47
CA SER A 151 4.20 13.37 13.96
C SER A 151 4.77 11.95 14.02
N VAL A 152 5.26 11.46 12.88
CA VAL A 152 6.25 10.38 12.86
C VAL A 152 7.45 10.90 13.67
N PRO A 153 7.84 10.29 14.79
CA PRO A 153 9.03 10.72 15.50
C PRO A 153 10.22 10.57 14.55
N GLU A 154 10.93 11.67 14.34
CA GLU A 154 12.18 11.68 13.60
C GLU A 154 13.10 10.59 14.20
N PRO A 155 13.71 9.72 13.39
CA PRO A 155 14.53 8.64 13.91
C PRO A 155 15.62 9.26 14.80
N ALA A 156 15.56 8.94 16.10
CA ALA A 156 16.55 9.40 17.06
C ALA A 156 17.93 8.95 16.56
N THR A 157 18.78 9.92 16.20
CA THR A 157 20.16 9.62 15.82
C THR A 157 20.90 9.28 17.11
N PRO A 158 21.37 8.03 17.29
CA PRO A 158 22.17 7.71 18.47
C PRO A 158 23.45 8.57 18.46
N PRO A 159 23.90 9.06 19.63
CA PRO A 159 25.13 9.84 19.70
C PRO A 159 26.30 9.01 19.17
N LEU A 160 27.16 9.65 18.38
CA LEU A 160 28.34 9.00 17.82
C LEU A 160 29.27 8.54 18.96
N PRO A 161 29.82 7.32 18.90
CA PRO A 161 30.87 6.89 19.82
C PRO A 161 32.10 7.81 19.67
N ALA A 162 32.75 8.15 20.79
CA ALA A 162 33.85 9.11 20.83
C ALA A 162 35.12 8.65 20.09
N ASP A 163 35.16 7.40 19.64
CA ASP A 163 36.30 6.72 19.02
C ASP A 163 36.20 6.57 17.48
N VAL A 164 35.16 7.12 16.84
CA VAL A 164 34.97 6.97 15.38
C VAL A 164 35.48 8.19 14.61
N GLU A 165 36.51 8.00 13.78
CA GLU A 165 37.00 9.04 12.86
C GLU A 165 36.02 9.32 11.71
N CYS A 166 35.86 10.60 11.35
CA CYS A 166 34.90 11.08 10.35
C CYS A 166 35.10 10.48 8.94
N SER A 167 36.29 9.96 8.62
CA SER A 167 36.60 9.28 7.36
C SER A 167 35.82 7.97 7.15
N TRP A 168 35.26 7.41 8.22
CA TRP A 168 34.47 6.17 8.20
C TRP A 168 32.95 6.40 8.16
N LEU A 169 32.48 7.65 8.17
CA LEU A 169 31.07 8.03 8.15
C LEU A 169 30.64 8.59 6.78
N LYS A 170 29.35 8.42 6.42
CA LYS A 170 28.77 9.06 5.24
C LYS A 170 28.91 10.60 5.36
N PRO A 171 29.20 11.33 4.26
CA PRO A 171 29.53 12.77 4.28
C PRO A 171 28.40 13.71 4.75
N ALA A 172 27.24 13.18 5.15
CA ALA A 172 26.13 13.95 5.72
C ALA A 172 26.13 13.96 7.26
N ARG A 173 27.12 13.34 7.91
CA ARG A 173 27.20 13.18 9.39
C ARG A 173 28.50 13.71 10.01
N CYS A 174 29.31 14.39 9.20
CA CYS A 174 30.32 15.34 9.62
C CYS A 174 29.83 16.72 9.12
#